data_AF-A0A401IG60-F1
#
_entry.id   AF-A0A401IG60-F1
#
_cell.length_a   1.000
_cell.length_b   1.000
_cell.length_c   1.000
_cell.angle_alpha   90.00
_cell.angle_beta   90.00
_cell.angle_gamma   90.00
#
_symmetry.space_group_name_H-M   'P 1'
#
loop_
_entity.id
_entity.type
_entity.pdbx_description
1 polymer ?
#
loop_
_entity_poly.entity_id
_entity_poly.type
_entity_poly.pdbx_seq_one_letter_code
_entity_poly.pdbx_strand_id
1 'polypeptide(L)'
;MNFLNSPKFVTRSLIGAVGLSAIAFLGFAESASALTVVKGSDYWKTKNGSFFNFNDVVGNVEFISRPLGQWTPPGSSEPLKDSKGVTLNLKTDTVVRRLDDITFNTDAQDGEYGVSNVEVVALSLKSKSPVRYKGSLFNIFIDLNTNKQSTGTININEDRTFFSDFTVNFLPSFHPVSKGAATLSCADVFGTAPCDNFSVDLHGRNGKWTRRITEKVIQTEGPSQVRGVVGDINANIHTNLSKTQTDFFVIGIVEHDAGGAGHHTVRTAPEPLTILGSATAMGFGTFFKRKLGKKRQQDKA
;
A
#
# COMPACT_ATOMS: atom_id res chain seq x y z
N MET A 1 -102.75 -35.06 31.87
CA MET A 1 -101.80 -36.19 31.80
C MET A 1 -100.44 -35.66 31.42
N ASN A 2 -99.48 -35.94 32.30
CA ASN A 2 -98.03 -35.73 32.31
C ASN A 2 -97.33 -35.72 30.94
N PHE A 3 -96.31 -34.89 30.74
CA PHE A 3 -94.92 -35.18 31.11
C PHE A 3 -94.07 -33.90 31.14
N LEU A 4 -93.36 -33.71 32.26
CA LEU A 4 -92.32 -32.71 32.48
C LEU A 4 -91.10 -33.07 31.62
N ASN A 5 -90.62 -32.14 30.79
CA ASN A 5 -89.34 -32.24 30.10
C ASN A 5 -88.24 -31.57 30.94
N SER A 6 -87.16 -32.31 31.14
CA SER A 6 -85.97 -32.00 31.93
C SER A 6 -85.06 -30.94 31.27
N PRO A 7 -84.35 -30.12 32.05
CA PRO A 7 -83.37 -29.18 31.52
C PRO A 7 -82.07 -29.91 31.14
N LYS A 8 -81.58 -29.63 29.93
CA LYS A 8 -80.27 -30.09 29.44
C LYS A 8 -79.17 -29.15 29.96
N PHE A 9 -78.37 -29.65 30.89
CA PHE A 9 -77.07 -29.05 31.22
C PHE A 9 -76.07 -29.40 30.11
N VAL A 10 -75.48 -28.37 29.49
CA VAL A 10 -74.36 -28.53 28.55
C VAL A 10 -73.12 -27.95 29.21
N THR A 11 -72.30 -28.81 29.79
CA THR A 11 -70.94 -28.50 30.23
C THR A 11 -70.01 -28.58 29.02
N ARG A 12 -69.51 -27.43 28.55
CA ARG A 12 -68.37 -27.36 27.63
C ARG A 12 -67.26 -26.53 28.28
N SER A 13 -66.35 -27.23 28.94
CA SER A 13 -64.98 -26.76 29.10
C SER A 13 -64.10 -27.80 28.42
N LEU A 14 -63.38 -27.43 27.37
CA LEU A 14 -62.08 -28.00 27.04
C LEU A 14 -61.39 -27.15 25.97
N ILE A 15 -60.29 -26.53 26.39
CA ILE A 15 -59.06 -26.27 25.62
C ILE A 15 -59.25 -25.43 24.36
N GLY A 16 -59.23 -24.11 24.54
CA GLY A 16 -58.72 -23.22 23.50
C GLY A 16 -57.24 -23.55 23.32
N ALA A 17 -56.91 -24.25 22.24
CA ALA A 17 -55.55 -24.36 21.77
C ALA A 17 -55.06 -22.93 21.48
N VAL A 18 -54.29 -22.36 22.40
CA VAL A 18 -53.44 -21.23 22.08
C VAL A 18 -52.45 -21.78 21.06
N GLY A 19 -52.74 -21.53 19.79
CA GLY A 19 -51.80 -21.75 18.71
C GLY A 19 -50.58 -20.89 18.97
N LEU A 20 -49.65 -21.40 19.76
CA LEU A 20 -48.25 -21.04 19.75
C LEU A 20 -47.72 -21.45 18.38
N SER A 21 -48.08 -20.70 17.35
CA SER A 21 -47.27 -20.54 16.16
C SER A 21 -46.01 -19.80 16.58
N ALA A 22 -45.15 -20.50 17.32
CA ALA A 22 -43.72 -20.32 17.24
C ALA A 22 -43.35 -20.75 15.81
N ILE A 23 -43.60 -19.85 14.85
CA ILE A 23 -42.88 -19.86 13.60
C ILE A 23 -41.44 -19.66 14.04
N ALA A 24 -40.73 -20.77 14.16
CA ALA A 24 -39.30 -20.79 14.24
C ALA A 24 -38.83 -20.02 13.00
N PHE A 25 -38.46 -18.76 13.21
CA PHE A 25 -37.52 -18.09 12.32
C PHE A 25 -36.21 -18.88 12.49
N LEU A 26 -36.14 -20.03 11.82
CA LEU A 26 -34.90 -20.62 11.34
C LEU A 26 -34.38 -19.66 10.27
N GLY A 27 -34.02 -18.44 10.71
CA GLY A 27 -33.14 -17.60 9.96
C GLY A 27 -31.87 -18.43 9.84
N PHE A 28 -31.58 -18.88 8.62
CA PHE A 28 -30.24 -19.31 8.29
C PHE A 28 -29.34 -18.14 8.66
N ALA A 29 -28.68 -18.23 9.80
CA ALA A 29 -27.58 -17.35 10.10
C ALA A 29 -26.56 -17.64 8.99
N GLU A 30 -26.49 -16.74 7.99
CA GLU A 30 -25.30 -16.70 7.15
C GLU A 30 -24.15 -16.48 8.12
N SER A 31 -23.33 -17.52 8.33
CA SER A 31 -22.13 -17.39 9.13
C SER A 31 -21.37 -16.19 8.59
N ALA A 32 -21.12 -15.19 9.45
CA ALA A 32 -20.34 -14.03 9.07
C ALA A 32 -19.01 -14.55 8.52
N SER A 33 -18.83 -14.44 7.21
CA SER A 33 -17.67 -15.03 6.58
C SER A 33 -16.48 -14.12 6.84
N ALA A 34 -15.47 -14.68 7.51
CA ALA A 34 -14.22 -14.00 7.80
C ALA A 34 -13.64 -13.35 6.54
N LEU A 35 -13.31 -12.07 6.64
CA LEU A 35 -12.68 -11.35 5.56
C LEU A 35 -11.19 -11.73 5.50
N THR A 36 -10.68 -11.95 4.30
CA THR A 36 -9.27 -12.23 4.02
C THR A 36 -8.65 -11.10 3.21
N VAL A 37 -7.64 -10.44 3.75
CA VAL A 37 -6.73 -9.60 2.97
C VAL A 37 -5.76 -10.52 2.24
N VAL A 38 -5.77 -10.48 0.92
CA VAL A 38 -4.87 -11.34 0.15
C VAL A 38 -3.42 -10.83 0.19
N LYS A 39 -2.47 -11.75 0.15
CA LYS A 39 -1.05 -11.47 -0.06
C LYS A 39 -0.84 -10.67 -1.33
N GLY A 40 0.27 -9.94 -1.42
CA GLY A 40 0.54 -9.05 -2.55
C GLY A 40 1.61 -8.02 -2.22
N SER A 41 1.78 -7.02 -3.07
CA SER A 41 2.76 -5.94 -2.87
C SER A 41 2.11 -4.63 -2.49
N ASP A 42 2.86 -3.79 -1.78
CA ASP A 42 2.61 -2.39 -1.55
C ASP A 42 3.68 -1.55 -2.26
N TYR A 43 3.24 -0.44 -2.83
CA TYR A 43 4.01 0.40 -3.72
C TYR A 43 4.10 1.81 -3.14
N TRP A 44 5.25 2.12 -2.55
CA TRP A 44 5.43 3.31 -1.73
C TRP A 44 6.37 4.33 -2.36
N LYS A 45 6.11 5.59 -2.02
CA LYS A 45 6.94 6.74 -2.36
C LYS A 45 7.38 7.45 -1.08
N THR A 46 8.68 7.56 -0.92
CA THR A 46 9.33 8.31 0.14
C THR A 46 8.98 9.79 0.06
N LYS A 47 8.69 10.37 1.22
CA LYS A 47 8.37 11.78 1.41
C LYS A 47 9.57 12.58 1.91
N ASN A 48 9.44 13.90 1.80
CA ASN A 48 10.39 14.81 2.43
C ASN A 48 10.34 14.62 3.95
N GLY A 49 11.49 14.72 4.60
CA GLY A 49 11.64 14.47 6.04
C GLY A 49 12.26 13.11 6.34
N SER A 50 12.28 12.18 5.38
CA SER A 50 12.97 10.90 5.55
C SER A 50 14.48 11.08 5.64
N PHE A 51 15.12 10.45 6.62
CA PHE A 51 16.57 10.47 6.80
C PHE A 51 17.10 9.13 7.33
N PHE A 52 18.38 8.88 7.09
CA PHE A 52 19.16 7.83 7.77
C PHE A 52 20.40 8.44 8.43
N ASN A 53 20.77 7.92 9.60
CA ASN A 53 21.97 8.30 10.31
C ASN A 53 23.12 7.36 9.91
N PHE A 54 24.21 7.92 9.39
CA PHE A 54 25.43 7.21 8.99
C PHE A 54 26.56 7.38 10.02
N ASN A 55 26.19 7.41 11.31
CA ASN A 55 27.03 7.64 12.47
C ASN A 55 27.88 8.93 12.32
N ASP A 56 28.98 9.03 13.07
CA ASP A 56 29.84 10.21 13.08
C ASP A 56 30.64 10.44 11.79
N VAL A 57 30.61 9.49 10.84
CA VAL A 57 31.36 9.59 9.59
C VAL A 57 30.70 10.57 8.61
N VAL A 58 29.38 10.45 8.46
CA VAL A 58 28.59 11.25 7.49
C VAL A 58 27.43 11.98 8.18
N GLY A 59 26.94 11.48 9.32
CA GLY A 59 25.84 12.06 10.07
C GLY A 59 24.46 11.74 9.49
N ASN A 60 23.47 12.58 9.83
CA ASN A 60 22.11 12.48 9.29
C ASN A 60 22.07 12.95 7.83
N VAL A 61 21.51 12.12 6.96
CA VAL A 61 21.33 12.45 5.55
C VAL A 61 19.85 12.36 5.21
N GLU A 62 19.27 13.48 4.78
CA GLU A 62 17.90 13.51 4.26
C GLU A 62 17.84 12.91 2.85
N PHE A 63 16.81 12.10 2.60
CA PHE A 63 16.58 11.43 1.33
C PHE A 63 15.30 11.90 0.66
N ILE A 64 15.30 11.81 -0.67
CA ILE A 64 14.15 11.97 -1.54
C ILE A 64 13.94 10.70 -2.36
N SER A 65 12.71 10.52 -2.80
CA SER A 65 12.30 9.46 -3.73
C SER A 65 13.13 9.46 -5.01
N ARG A 66 13.69 8.30 -5.38
CA ARG A 66 14.21 8.03 -6.72
C ARG A 66 13.32 6.94 -7.35
N PRO A 67 12.48 7.26 -8.35
CA PRO A 67 11.59 6.29 -8.96
C PRO A 67 12.34 5.06 -9.48
N LEU A 68 11.79 3.87 -9.20
CA LEU A 68 12.32 2.59 -9.66
C LEU A 68 12.31 2.44 -11.19
N GLY A 69 11.41 3.13 -11.88
CA GLY A 69 11.32 3.07 -13.34
C GLY A 69 10.79 1.71 -13.82
N GLN A 70 11.48 1.12 -14.79
CA GLN A 70 11.21 -0.25 -15.24
C GLN A 70 11.89 -1.23 -14.28
N TRP A 71 11.13 -1.69 -13.29
CA TRP A 71 11.64 -2.59 -12.26
C TRP A 71 11.26 -4.04 -12.54
N THR A 72 12.23 -4.94 -12.38
CA THR A 72 12.06 -6.39 -12.48
C THR A 72 12.02 -6.96 -11.06
N PRO A 73 10.90 -7.59 -10.65
CA PRO A 73 10.81 -8.18 -9.32
C PRO A 73 11.83 -9.30 -9.12
N PRO A 74 12.35 -9.51 -7.89
CA PRO A 74 13.16 -10.68 -7.58
C PRO A 74 12.44 -11.97 -8.00
N GLY A 75 13.18 -12.85 -8.70
CA GLY A 75 12.66 -14.09 -9.26
C GLY A 75 11.97 -13.97 -10.63
N SER A 76 11.84 -12.77 -11.19
CA SER A 76 11.32 -12.55 -12.55
C SER A 76 12.45 -12.28 -13.55
N SER A 77 12.26 -12.71 -14.80
CA SER A 77 13.11 -12.29 -15.93
C SER A 77 12.63 -11.01 -16.61
N GLU A 78 11.39 -10.60 -16.34
CA GLU A 78 10.70 -9.51 -17.03
C GLU A 78 10.27 -8.41 -16.04
N PRO A 79 10.32 -7.13 -16.46
CA PRO A 79 9.72 -6.04 -15.71
C PRO A 79 8.22 -6.27 -15.47
N LEU A 80 7.68 -5.62 -14.45
CA LEU A 80 6.23 -5.62 -14.22
C LEU A 80 5.48 -5.06 -15.43
N LYS A 81 4.35 -5.69 -15.76
CA LYS A 81 3.47 -5.30 -16.86
C LYS A 81 2.06 -5.02 -16.35
N ASP A 82 1.34 -4.14 -17.04
CA ASP A 82 -0.09 -3.92 -16.77
C ASP A 82 -0.94 -5.07 -17.33
N SER A 83 -2.26 -5.00 -17.14
CA SER A 83 -3.20 -6.00 -17.66
C SER A 83 -3.25 -6.09 -19.20
N LYS A 84 -2.59 -5.17 -19.92
CA LYS A 84 -2.45 -5.17 -21.38
C LYS A 84 -1.07 -5.65 -21.83
N GLY A 85 -0.21 -6.07 -20.90
CA GLY A 85 1.16 -6.51 -21.19
C GLY A 85 2.15 -5.35 -21.39
N VAL A 86 1.77 -4.10 -21.10
CA VAL A 86 2.67 -2.94 -21.24
C VAL A 86 3.56 -2.84 -20.00
N THR A 87 4.87 -2.74 -20.21
CA THR A 87 5.84 -2.56 -19.11
C THR A 87 5.52 -1.31 -18.29
N LEU A 88 5.35 -1.51 -16.99
CA LEU A 88 5.08 -0.45 -16.02
C LEU A 88 6.34 0.39 -15.77
N ASN A 89 6.16 1.71 -15.73
CA ASN A 89 7.18 2.66 -15.30
C ASN A 89 6.80 3.18 -13.90
N LEU A 90 7.30 2.49 -12.87
CA LEU A 90 6.96 2.74 -11.49
C LEU A 90 7.47 4.10 -11.01
N LYS A 91 6.57 4.87 -10.38
CA LYS A 91 6.89 6.14 -9.71
C LYS A 91 7.23 6.00 -8.23
N THR A 92 7.27 4.76 -7.75
CA THR A 92 7.60 4.34 -6.39
C THR A 92 9.10 4.26 -6.23
N ASP A 93 9.57 4.34 -5.00
CA ASP A 93 10.96 4.03 -4.64
C ASP A 93 11.08 2.81 -3.74
N THR A 94 9.98 2.41 -3.09
CA THR A 94 9.96 1.31 -2.13
C THR A 94 8.86 0.32 -2.50
N VAL A 95 9.16 -0.98 -2.45
CA VAL A 95 8.20 -2.07 -2.67
C VAL A 95 8.27 -3.04 -1.51
N VAL A 96 7.13 -3.30 -0.87
CA VAL A 96 6.99 -4.21 0.27
C VAL A 96 6.02 -5.32 -0.10
N ARG A 97 6.44 -6.58 -0.04
CA ARG A 97 5.59 -7.75 -0.27
C ARG A 97 5.01 -8.23 1.05
N ARG A 98 3.70 -8.44 1.11
CA ARG A 98 3.01 -9.25 2.13
C ARG A 98 3.02 -10.69 1.66
N LEU A 99 3.65 -11.58 2.41
CA LEU A 99 3.95 -12.95 1.98
C LEU A 99 2.76 -13.91 2.18
N ASP A 100 1.90 -13.59 3.15
CA ASP A 100 0.79 -14.43 3.59
C ASP A 100 -0.55 -13.71 3.46
N ASP A 101 -1.61 -14.47 3.16
CA ASP A 101 -3.00 -14.01 3.26
C ASP A 101 -3.34 -13.80 4.75
N ILE A 102 -4.08 -12.74 5.06
CA ILE A 102 -4.52 -12.42 6.43
C ILE A 102 -6.02 -12.63 6.52
N THR A 103 -6.45 -13.64 7.26
CA THR A 103 -7.88 -13.85 7.55
C THR A 103 -8.20 -13.32 8.94
N PHE A 104 -9.14 -12.37 9.02
CA PHE A 104 -9.62 -11.84 10.29
C PHE A 104 -10.42 -12.92 11.03
N ASN A 105 -9.95 -13.32 12.20
CA ASN A 105 -10.66 -14.30 13.00
C ASN A 105 -11.76 -13.61 13.81
N THR A 106 -13.01 -13.83 13.44
CA THR A 106 -14.18 -13.27 14.13
C THR A 106 -14.38 -13.79 15.55
N ASP A 107 -13.67 -14.84 15.94
CA ASP A 107 -13.78 -15.46 17.27
C ASP A 107 -12.70 -14.97 18.25
N ALA A 108 -11.81 -14.07 17.83
CA ALA A 108 -10.73 -13.56 18.68
C ALA A 108 -11.27 -12.52 19.69
N GLN A 109 -11.05 -12.77 20.99
CA GLN A 109 -11.52 -11.88 22.07
C GLN A 109 -10.77 -10.55 22.16
N ASP A 110 -9.62 -10.41 21.50
CA ASP A 110 -8.71 -9.25 21.61
C ASP A 110 -8.80 -8.27 20.42
N GLY A 111 -9.91 -8.30 19.68
CA GLY A 111 -10.12 -7.52 18.47
C GLY A 111 -9.64 -8.26 17.21
N GLU A 112 -10.34 -8.04 16.10
CA GLU A 112 -10.04 -8.71 14.83
C GLU A 112 -8.81 -8.08 14.17
N TYR A 113 -7.66 -8.72 14.36
CA TYR A 113 -6.44 -8.40 13.62
C TYR A 113 -5.83 -9.67 13.04
N GLY A 114 -4.93 -9.49 12.08
CA GLY A 114 -4.11 -10.57 11.60
C GLY A 114 -2.75 -10.09 11.12
N VAL A 115 -1.83 -11.04 11.02
CA VAL A 115 -0.40 -10.79 10.81
C VAL A 115 0.04 -11.43 9.50
N SER A 116 0.81 -10.71 8.71
CA SER A 116 1.52 -11.26 7.55
C SER A 116 3.00 -10.96 7.67
N ASN A 117 3.84 -11.91 7.30
CA ASN A 117 5.26 -11.62 7.12
C ASN A 117 5.41 -10.67 5.92
N VAL A 118 6.38 -9.76 6.00
CA VAL A 118 6.71 -8.87 4.89
C VAL A 118 8.16 -8.97 4.46
N GLU A 119 8.39 -8.65 3.18
CA GLU A 119 9.71 -8.52 2.58
C GLU A 119 9.82 -7.18 1.83
N VAL A 120 10.81 -6.36 2.15
CA VAL A 120 11.13 -5.17 1.36
C VAL A 120 12.02 -5.60 0.21
N VAL A 121 11.49 -5.53 -1.02
CA VAL A 121 12.12 -6.06 -2.24
C VAL A 121 12.62 -5.01 -3.20
N ALA A 122 12.29 -3.74 -2.93
CA ALA A 122 12.92 -2.62 -3.60
C ALA A 122 13.01 -1.43 -2.63
N LEU A 123 14.13 -0.72 -2.71
CA LEU A 123 14.37 0.57 -2.09
C LEU A 123 15.29 1.34 -3.04
N SER A 124 14.96 2.59 -3.35
CA SER A 124 15.80 3.41 -4.21
C SER A 124 15.69 4.88 -3.85
N LEU A 125 16.69 5.40 -3.14
CA LEU A 125 16.67 6.77 -2.62
C LEU A 125 17.88 7.55 -3.09
N LYS A 126 17.75 8.89 -3.07
CA LYS A 126 18.84 9.83 -3.31
C LYS A 126 18.87 10.88 -2.22
N SER A 127 20.05 11.26 -1.76
CA SER A 127 20.24 12.37 -0.83
C SER A 127 19.63 13.65 -1.40
N LYS A 128 18.85 14.35 -0.58
CA LYS A 128 18.22 15.62 -0.94
C LYS A 128 19.25 16.72 -1.24
N SER A 129 20.35 16.71 -0.48
CA SER A 129 21.48 17.62 -0.66
C SER A 129 22.79 16.82 -0.70
N PRO A 130 23.79 17.27 -1.48
CA PRO A 130 25.11 16.65 -1.44
C PRO A 130 25.74 16.73 -0.06
N VAL A 131 26.49 15.69 0.30
CA VAL A 131 27.23 15.59 1.56
C VAL A 131 28.71 15.77 1.31
N ARG A 132 29.38 16.52 2.20
CA ARG A 132 30.83 16.74 2.12
C ARG A 132 31.57 15.59 2.80
N TYR A 133 32.45 14.92 2.06
CA TYR A 133 33.34 13.88 2.58
C TYR A 133 34.76 14.12 2.06
N LYS A 134 35.73 14.21 2.98
CA LYS A 134 37.16 14.49 2.68
C LYS A 134 37.38 15.65 1.69
N GLY A 135 36.62 16.74 1.86
CA GLY A 135 36.72 17.95 1.04
C GLY A 135 35.89 17.96 -0.24
N SER A 136 35.39 16.81 -0.71
CA SER A 136 34.58 16.68 -1.93
C SER A 136 33.09 16.54 -1.61
N LEU A 137 32.21 16.91 -2.56
CA LEU A 137 30.75 16.78 -2.43
C LEU A 137 30.25 15.55 -3.18
N PHE A 138 29.40 14.76 -2.52
CA PHE A 138 28.80 13.55 -3.07
C PHE A 138 27.28 13.56 -2.91
N ASN A 139 26.55 13.09 -3.93
CA ASN A 139 25.20 12.60 -3.75
C ASN A 139 25.27 11.17 -3.21
N ILE A 140 24.50 10.90 -2.17
CA ILE A 140 24.39 9.55 -1.60
C ILE A 140 23.15 8.90 -2.20
N PHE A 141 23.28 7.66 -2.65
CA PHE A 141 22.16 6.84 -3.07
C PHE A 141 22.04 5.65 -2.13
N ILE A 142 20.81 5.20 -1.90
CA ILE A 142 20.54 3.99 -1.12
C ILE A 142 19.77 3.03 -2.01
N ASP A 143 20.25 1.80 -2.08
CA ASP A 143 19.55 0.65 -2.63
C ASP A 143 19.57 -0.51 -1.61
N LEU A 144 18.71 -1.52 -1.78
CA LEU A 144 18.71 -2.68 -0.87
C LEU A 144 20.03 -3.45 -0.92
N ASN A 145 20.42 -4.01 0.22
CA ASN A 145 21.52 -4.98 0.26
C ASN A 145 21.03 -6.33 -0.26
N THR A 146 21.46 -6.73 -1.46
CA THR A 146 21.03 -8.00 -2.08
C THR A 146 21.55 -9.24 -1.35
N ASN A 147 22.56 -9.10 -0.49
CA ASN A 147 23.15 -10.22 0.26
C ASN A 147 22.41 -10.48 1.58
N LYS A 148 21.51 -9.58 2.00
CA LYS A 148 20.79 -9.68 3.26
C LYS A 148 19.35 -9.21 3.09
N GLN A 149 18.41 -10.15 3.18
CA GLN A 149 16.99 -9.86 3.01
C GLN A 149 16.48 -8.83 4.03
N SER A 150 15.61 -7.95 3.57
CA SER A 150 14.90 -6.99 4.43
C SER A 150 13.52 -7.54 4.73
N THR A 151 13.24 -7.90 5.98
CA THR A 151 12.03 -8.64 6.37
C THR A 151 11.39 -8.05 7.62
N GLY A 152 10.15 -8.45 7.88
CA GLY A 152 9.44 -8.07 9.08
C GLY A 152 8.01 -8.59 9.10
N THR A 153 7.13 -7.83 9.75
CA THR A 153 5.71 -8.15 9.86
C THR A 153 4.83 -6.92 9.61
N ILE A 154 3.60 -7.18 9.19
CA ILE A 154 2.51 -6.20 9.17
C ILE A 154 1.33 -6.77 9.94
N ASN A 155 0.83 -6.00 10.90
CA ASN A 155 -0.38 -6.28 11.66
C ASN A 155 -1.50 -5.42 11.10
N ILE A 156 -2.50 -6.04 10.47
CA ILE A 156 -3.63 -5.35 9.87
C ILE A 156 -4.83 -5.57 10.78
N ASN A 157 -5.54 -4.50 11.11
CA ASN A 157 -6.73 -4.52 11.95
C ASN A 157 -7.99 -4.31 11.11
N GLU A 158 -9.10 -4.92 11.52
CA GLU A 158 -10.39 -4.80 10.82
C GLU A 158 -10.94 -3.35 10.85
N ASP A 159 -10.58 -2.60 11.90
CA ASP A 159 -10.93 -1.18 12.11
C ASP A 159 -10.27 -0.20 11.11
N ARG A 160 -9.56 -0.75 10.11
CA ARG A 160 -8.86 -0.02 9.05
C ARG A 160 -7.57 0.66 9.50
N THR A 161 -7.01 0.23 10.62
CA THR A 161 -5.65 0.59 11.02
C THR A 161 -4.67 -0.56 10.74
N PHE A 162 -3.37 -0.24 10.71
CA PHE A 162 -2.32 -1.25 10.67
C PHE A 162 -1.04 -0.75 11.35
N PHE A 163 -0.20 -1.70 11.73
CA PHE A 163 1.15 -1.49 12.24
C PHE A 163 2.12 -2.30 11.39
N SER A 164 3.34 -1.82 11.21
CA SER A 164 4.35 -2.54 10.44
C SER A 164 5.70 -2.41 11.13
N ASP A 165 6.39 -3.53 11.28
CA ASP A 165 7.70 -3.60 11.91
C ASP A 165 8.61 -4.38 10.98
N PHE A 166 9.62 -3.75 10.40
CA PHE A 166 10.54 -4.43 9.49
C PHE A 166 11.94 -3.86 9.52
N THR A 167 12.91 -4.74 9.32
CA THR A 167 14.32 -4.38 9.21
C THR A 167 14.66 -4.13 7.74
N VAL A 168 15.19 -2.95 7.43
CA VAL A 168 15.70 -2.62 6.10
C VAL A 168 17.21 -2.72 6.10
N ASN A 169 17.72 -3.65 5.30
CA ASN A 169 19.14 -3.83 5.01
C ASN A 169 19.46 -3.15 3.68
N PHE A 170 20.39 -2.20 3.69
CA PHE A 170 20.66 -1.34 2.53
C PHE A 170 22.14 -1.04 2.33
N LEU A 171 22.49 -0.54 1.15
CA LEU A 171 23.85 -0.17 0.78
C LEU A 171 23.89 1.28 0.29
N PRO A 172 24.69 2.16 0.93
CA PRO A 172 24.92 3.49 0.40
C PRO A 172 25.98 3.48 -0.72
N SER A 173 25.78 4.30 -1.75
CA SER A 173 26.79 4.62 -2.76
C SER A 173 26.97 6.13 -2.92
N PHE A 174 28.21 6.57 -3.14
CA PHE A 174 28.58 7.99 -3.10
C PHE A 174 29.06 8.45 -4.47
N HIS A 175 28.21 9.23 -5.14
CA HIS A 175 28.51 9.72 -6.48
C HIS A 175 28.93 11.19 -6.43
N PRO A 176 30.10 11.55 -6.95
CA PRO A 176 30.60 12.92 -6.88
C PRO A 176 29.69 13.89 -7.63
N VAL A 177 29.56 15.11 -7.09
CA VAL A 177 28.81 16.19 -7.75
C VAL A 177 29.64 16.82 -8.88
N SER A 178 30.94 16.97 -8.68
CA SER A 178 31.86 17.51 -9.68
C SER A 178 32.35 16.43 -10.64
N LYS A 179 32.56 16.82 -11.90
CA LYS A 179 33.23 15.96 -12.88
C LYS A 179 34.70 15.81 -12.49
N GLY A 180 35.20 14.58 -12.42
CA GLY A 180 36.62 14.27 -12.20
C GLY A 180 36.95 13.58 -10.87
N ALA A 181 36.04 13.60 -9.89
CA ALA A 181 36.15 12.69 -8.74
C ALA A 181 35.61 11.30 -9.11
N ALA A 182 36.11 10.26 -8.45
CA ALA A 182 35.61 8.90 -8.60
C ALA A 182 34.36 8.68 -7.72
N THR A 183 33.46 7.80 -8.16
CA THR A 183 32.42 7.25 -7.28
C THR A 183 33.08 6.47 -6.16
N LEU A 184 32.64 6.71 -4.93
CA LEU A 184 33.11 5.97 -3.76
C LEU A 184 32.08 4.87 -3.43
N SER A 185 32.58 3.67 -3.21
CA SER A 185 31.81 2.58 -2.63
C SER A 185 31.55 2.87 -1.15
N CYS A 186 30.64 2.10 -0.55
CA CYS A 186 30.48 2.11 0.90
C CYS A 186 31.83 1.85 1.62
N ALA A 187 32.64 0.91 1.11
CA ALA A 187 33.88 0.50 1.76
C ALA A 187 34.93 1.61 1.78
N ASP A 188 34.94 2.49 0.78
CA ASP A 188 35.83 3.65 0.72
C ASP A 188 35.49 4.72 1.78
N VAL A 189 34.24 4.74 2.24
CA VAL A 189 33.73 5.72 3.21
C VAL A 189 33.79 5.17 4.63
N PHE A 190 33.33 3.93 4.83
CA PHE A 190 33.15 3.35 6.17
C PHE A 190 34.16 2.25 6.50
N GLY A 191 34.98 1.80 5.54
CA GLY A 191 35.77 0.56 5.65
C GLY A 191 34.97 -0.67 5.22
N THR A 192 35.62 -1.83 5.13
CA THR A 192 35.00 -3.06 4.58
C THR A 192 33.95 -3.69 5.49
N ALA A 193 34.20 -3.73 6.80
CA ALA A 193 33.33 -4.40 7.79
C ALA A 193 31.90 -3.82 7.93
N PRO A 194 31.64 -2.50 7.89
CA PRO A 194 30.29 -1.96 8.08
C PRO A 194 29.38 -2.08 6.85
N CYS A 195 29.92 -2.35 5.66
CA CYS A 195 29.13 -2.29 4.44
C CYS A 195 28.12 -3.42 4.30
N ASP A 196 28.35 -4.58 4.92
CA ASP A 196 27.34 -5.64 4.95
C ASP A 196 26.28 -5.44 6.06
N ASN A 197 26.46 -4.43 6.91
CA ASN A 197 25.75 -4.30 8.19
C ASN A 197 24.84 -3.08 8.31
N PHE A 198 24.69 -2.25 7.26
CA PHE A 198 23.70 -1.17 7.29
C PHE A 198 22.29 -1.76 7.34
N SER A 199 21.67 -1.60 8.51
CA SER A 199 20.42 -2.21 8.91
C SER A 199 19.67 -1.23 9.81
N VAL A 200 18.41 -0.96 9.50
CA VAL A 200 17.57 -0.05 10.30
C VAL A 200 16.22 -0.73 10.54
N ASP A 201 15.84 -0.84 11.81
CA ASP A 201 14.54 -1.36 12.23
C ASP A 201 13.51 -0.23 12.18
N LEU A 202 12.56 -0.35 11.27
CA LEU A 202 11.56 0.65 10.98
C LEU A 202 10.22 0.25 11.58
N HIS A 203 9.73 1.07 12.50
CA HIS A 203 8.47 0.85 13.21
C HIS A 203 7.42 1.86 12.75
N GLY A 204 6.42 1.37 12.01
CA GLY A 204 5.27 2.14 11.55
C GLY A 204 4.07 1.92 12.45
N ARG A 205 3.53 3.00 13.01
CA ARG A 205 2.34 2.94 13.88
C ARG A 205 1.18 3.73 13.32
N ASN A 206 -0.03 3.26 13.62
CA ASN A 206 -1.30 3.94 13.29
C ASN A 206 -1.48 4.22 11.79
N GLY A 207 -0.91 3.37 10.93
CA GLY A 207 -1.18 3.43 9.50
C GLY A 207 -2.67 3.20 9.24
N LYS A 208 -3.22 3.79 8.19
CA LYS A 208 -4.62 3.57 7.78
C LYS A 208 -4.67 2.85 6.45
N TRP A 209 -5.69 2.02 6.25
CA TRP A 209 -5.86 1.28 5.00
C TRP A 209 -7.30 1.22 4.51
N THR A 210 -7.49 0.84 3.25
CA THR A 210 -8.81 0.63 2.62
C THR A 210 -8.80 -0.62 1.76
N ARG A 211 -9.99 -1.21 1.61
CA ARG A 211 -10.30 -2.34 0.72
C ARG A 211 -10.41 -1.93 -0.75
N ARG A 212 -10.68 -0.65 -1.01
CA ARG A 212 -10.94 -0.10 -2.34
C ARG A 212 -10.15 1.16 -2.57
N ILE A 213 -9.49 1.21 -3.72
CA ILE A 213 -9.03 2.47 -4.30
C ILE A 213 -10.29 3.26 -4.70
N THR A 214 -10.60 4.33 -3.97
CA THR A 214 -11.66 5.26 -4.38
C THR A 214 -11.08 6.31 -5.33
N GLU A 215 -11.89 6.93 -6.18
CA GLU A 215 -11.43 8.02 -7.07
C GLU A 215 -10.74 9.16 -6.29
N LYS A 216 -11.16 9.40 -5.04
CA LYS A 216 -10.50 10.36 -4.15
C LYS A 216 -9.07 9.94 -3.77
N VAL A 217 -8.79 8.64 -3.68
CA VAL A 217 -7.43 8.08 -3.49
C VAL A 217 -6.62 8.19 -4.79
N ILE A 218 -7.24 8.06 -5.96
CA ILE A 218 -6.58 8.15 -7.27
C ILE A 218 -6.18 9.59 -7.63
N GLN A 219 -7.07 10.55 -7.41
CA GLN A 219 -6.93 11.92 -7.92
C GLN A 219 -5.80 12.73 -7.25
N THR A 220 -5.33 12.32 -6.07
CA THR A 220 -4.32 13.07 -5.31
C THR A 220 -3.01 12.31 -5.16
N GLU A 221 -2.62 11.51 -6.16
CA GLU A 221 -1.38 10.71 -6.17
C GLU A 221 -1.49 9.27 -5.64
N GLY A 222 -2.55 8.55 -6.03
CA GLY A 222 -2.82 7.15 -5.60
C GLY A 222 -1.83 6.10 -6.12
N PRO A 223 -1.73 4.92 -5.46
CA PRO A 223 -0.64 3.94 -5.59
C PRO A 223 -0.40 3.45 -7.02
N SER A 224 0.85 3.09 -7.35
CA SER A 224 1.16 2.35 -8.58
C SER A 224 0.26 1.12 -8.62
N GLN A 225 -0.63 1.06 -9.60
CA GLN A 225 -1.56 -0.05 -9.76
C GLN A 225 -0.85 -1.20 -10.48
N VAL A 226 -0.65 -2.30 -9.77
CA VAL A 226 -0.11 -3.54 -10.33
C VAL A 226 -1.20 -4.60 -10.19
N ARG A 227 -1.74 -5.00 -11.33
CA ARG A 227 -2.88 -5.93 -11.41
C ARG A 227 -2.39 -7.34 -11.67
N GLY A 228 -2.92 -8.30 -10.91
CA GLY A 228 -2.65 -9.72 -11.08
C GLY A 228 -3.86 -10.57 -10.71
N VAL A 229 -3.77 -11.88 -10.87
CA VAL A 229 -4.75 -12.83 -10.33
C VAL A 229 -4.50 -13.04 -8.84
N VAL A 230 -5.52 -13.40 -8.05
CA VAL A 230 -5.32 -13.80 -6.64
C VAL A 230 -4.14 -14.76 -6.51
N GLY A 231 -3.21 -14.43 -5.61
CA GLY A 231 -1.98 -15.18 -5.37
C GLY A 231 -0.74 -14.62 -6.08
N ASP A 232 -0.89 -13.66 -7.00
CA ASP A 232 0.23 -12.91 -7.57
C ASP A 232 0.85 -11.99 -6.52
N ILE A 233 2.01 -12.39 -5.99
CA ILE A 233 2.72 -11.67 -4.94
C ILE A 233 3.10 -10.23 -5.31
N ASN A 234 3.20 -9.91 -6.60
CA ASN A 234 3.55 -8.56 -7.04
C ASN A 234 2.33 -7.66 -7.24
N ALA A 235 1.11 -8.20 -7.22
CA ALA A 235 -0.09 -7.42 -7.41
C ALA A 235 -0.49 -6.69 -6.12
N ASN A 236 -1.02 -5.48 -6.27
CA ASN A 236 -1.74 -4.78 -5.20
C ASN A 236 -3.24 -4.67 -5.51
N ILE A 237 -3.65 -5.03 -6.73
CA ILE A 237 -5.04 -5.14 -7.16
C ILE A 237 -5.23 -6.52 -7.76
N HIS A 238 -6.05 -7.34 -7.10
CA HIS A 238 -6.28 -8.70 -7.54
C HIS A 238 -7.55 -8.84 -8.36
N THR A 239 -7.50 -9.70 -9.38
CA THR A 239 -8.65 -10.16 -10.16
C THR A 239 -9.11 -11.52 -9.64
N ASN A 240 -10.40 -11.85 -9.80
CA ASN A 240 -11.01 -13.09 -9.32
C ASN A 240 -11.03 -13.26 -7.79
N LEU A 241 -11.11 -12.16 -7.04
CA LEU A 241 -11.34 -12.20 -5.59
C LEU A 241 -12.68 -12.88 -5.28
N SER A 242 -12.70 -13.78 -4.30
CA SER A 242 -13.93 -14.29 -3.72
C SER A 242 -14.69 -13.17 -2.96
N LYS A 243 -15.95 -13.43 -2.57
CA LYS A 243 -16.73 -12.47 -1.75
C LYS A 243 -16.10 -12.19 -0.38
N THR A 244 -15.21 -13.06 0.08
CA THR A 244 -14.56 -12.99 1.40
C THR A 244 -13.16 -12.42 1.29
N GLN A 245 -12.65 -12.19 0.08
CA GLN A 245 -11.31 -11.66 -0.14
C GLN A 245 -11.33 -10.17 -0.46
N THR A 246 -10.27 -9.47 -0.07
CA THR A 246 -10.07 -8.06 -0.38
C THR A 246 -8.61 -7.74 -0.62
N ASP A 247 -8.38 -6.68 -1.39
CA ASP A 247 -7.08 -6.02 -1.47
C ASP A 247 -6.83 -5.13 -0.23
N PHE A 248 -5.56 -4.74 -0.07
CA PHE A 248 -5.10 -3.80 0.95
C PHE A 248 -4.43 -2.61 0.28
N PHE A 249 -4.90 -1.40 0.62
CA PHE A 249 -4.30 -0.15 0.15
C PHE A 249 -4.05 0.77 1.32
N VAL A 250 -2.79 1.14 1.53
CA VAL A 250 -2.40 2.17 2.49
C VAL A 250 -3.01 3.52 2.10
N ILE A 251 -3.58 4.24 3.06
CA ILE A 251 -4.12 5.59 2.89
C ILE A 251 -3.30 6.59 3.71
N GLY A 252 -2.96 7.71 3.07
CA GLY A 252 -2.29 8.82 3.73
C GLY A 252 -0.79 8.62 3.82
N ILE A 253 -0.21 9.22 4.84
CA ILE A 253 1.22 9.14 5.15
C ILE A 253 1.40 8.09 6.24
N VAL A 254 2.41 7.25 6.08
CA VAL A 254 2.87 6.33 7.10
C VAL A 254 4.27 6.79 7.49
N GLU A 255 4.47 6.96 8.79
CA GLU A 255 5.77 7.30 9.36
C GLU A 255 6.33 6.04 10.00
N HIS A 256 7.53 5.67 9.58
CA HIS A 256 8.33 4.62 10.19
C HIS A 256 9.48 5.26 10.94
N ASP A 257 9.60 4.97 12.23
CA ASP A 257 10.67 5.52 13.07
C ASP A 257 11.62 4.43 13.54
N ALA A 258 12.91 4.75 13.64
CA ALA A 258 13.97 3.85 14.10
C ALA A 258 14.76 4.41 15.30
N GLY A 259 14.11 5.19 16.17
CA GLY A 259 14.70 5.65 17.42
C GLY A 259 15.96 6.50 17.23
N GLY A 260 16.01 7.33 16.18
CA GLY A 260 17.13 8.19 15.84
C GLY A 260 18.15 7.61 14.85
N ALA A 261 18.13 6.30 14.59
CA ALA A 261 18.94 5.69 13.51
C ALA A 261 18.40 6.05 12.11
N GLY A 262 17.11 6.39 12.04
CA GLY A 262 16.45 6.82 10.82
C GLY A 262 14.99 7.17 11.05
N HIS A 263 14.42 7.85 10.08
CA HIS A 263 13.00 8.14 9.99
C HIS A 263 12.63 7.99 8.51
N HIS A 264 11.62 7.18 8.21
CA HIS A 264 11.16 6.93 6.86
C HIS A 264 9.69 7.26 6.75
N THR A 265 9.39 8.38 6.11
CA THR A 265 8.04 8.80 5.81
C THR A 265 7.67 8.32 4.42
N VAL A 266 6.62 7.52 4.29
CA VAL A 266 6.13 7.00 3.02
C VAL A 266 4.68 7.35 2.78
N ARG A 267 4.27 7.25 1.52
CA ARG A 267 2.87 7.25 1.09
C ARG A 267 2.70 6.34 -0.11
N THR A 268 1.46 6.11 -0.51
CA THR A 268 1.17 5.52 -1.82
C THR A 268 1.63 6.44 -2.97
N ALA A 269 2.16 5.85 -4.05
CA ALA A 269 2.80 6.59 -5.15
C ALA A 269 1.86 6.81 -6.35
N PRO A 270 1.80 8.00 -6.97
CA PRO A 270 0.87 8.35 -8.07
C PRO A 270 0.94 7.43 -9.29
N GLU A 271 -0.23 7.18 -9.91
CA GLU A 271 -0.33 6.52 -11.22
C GLU A 271 0.38 7.30 -12.36
N PRO A 272 1.03 6.61 -13.32
CA PRO A 272 1.71 7.24 -14.45
C PRO A 272 0.78 7.91 -15.50
N LEU A 273 -0.48 7.49 -15.61
CA LEU A 273 -1.36 7.89 -16.74
C LEU A 273 -2.22 9.13 -16.49
N THR A 274 -2.51 9.49 -15.23
CA THR A 274 -3.35 10.64 -14.89
C THR A 274 -2.74 11.97 -15.32
N ILE A 275 -1.40 12.07 -15.38
CA ILE A 275 -0.69 13.29 -15.76
C ILE A 275 -0.81 13.59 -17.27
N LEU A 276 -0.85 12.56 -18.11
CA LEU A 276 -0.97 12.73 -19.56
C LEU A 276 -2.36 13.26 -19.93
N GLY A 277 -3.43 12.78 -19.27
CA GLY A 277 -4.79 13.27 -19.48
C GLY A 277 -4.95 14.77 -19.20
N SER A 278 -4.33 15.26 -18.12
CA SER A 278 -4.37 16.69 -17.76
C SER A 278 -3.58 17.59 -18.72
N ALA A 279 -2.41 17.14 -19.22
CA ALA A 279 -1.61 17.93 -20.16
C ALA A 279 -2.28 18.01 -21.55
N THR A 280 -2.93 16.94 -21.98
CA THR A 280 -3.60 16.90 -23.28
C THR A 280 -4.89 17.76 -23.28
N ALA A 281 -5.63 17.80 -22.16
CA ALA A 281 -6.82 18.64 -22.02
C ALA A 281 -6.51 20.15 -22.11
N MET A 282 -5.33 20.59 -21.64
CA MET A 282 -4.90 22.00 -21.78
C MET A 282 -4.44 22.35 -23.21
N GLY A 283 -3.85 21.39 -23.94
CA GLY A 283 -3.42 21.56 -25.32
C GLY A 283 -4.57 21.68 -26.33
N PHE A 284 -5.64 20.90 -26.16
CA PHE A 284 -6.79 20.95 -27.08
C PHE A 284 -7.67 22.19 -26.86
N GLY A 285 -7.80 22.70 -25.63
CA GLY A 285 -8.60 23.90 -25.34
C GLY A 285 -8.03 25.18 -25.99
N THR A 286 -6.72 25.30 -26.12
CA THR A 286 -6.08 26.48 -26.70
C THR A 286 -6.09 26.50 -28.24
N PHE A 287 -6.03 25.32 -28.89
CA PHE A 287 -6.08 25.23 -30.35
C PHE A 287 -7.47 25.52 -30.93
N PHE A 288 -8.56 25.10 -30.26
CA PHE A 288 -9.92 25.43 -30.72
C PHE A 288 -10.28 26.91 -30.50
N LYS A 289 -9.79 27.53 -29.41
CA LYS A 289 -10.04 28.94 -29.12
C LYS A 289 -9.36 29.86 -30.15
N ARG A 290 -8.18 29.49 -30.65
CA ARG A 290 -7.46 30.25 -31.69
C ARG A 290 -8.12 30.16 -33.07
N LYS A 291 -8.83 29.07 -33.38
CA LYS A 291 -9.54 28.88 -34.64
C LYS A 291 -10.88 29.64 -34.69
N LEU A 292 -11.57 29.77 -33.55
CA LEU A 292 -12.82 30.55 -33.44
C LEU A 292 -12.59 32.06 -33.44
N GLY A 293 -11.45 32.55 -32.95
CA GLY A 293 -11.12 33.98 -32.97
C GLY A 293 -10.90 34.55 -34.37
N LYS A 294 -10.35 33.77 -35.31
CA LYS A 294 -10.10 34.22 -36.68
C LYS A 294 -11.36 34.34 -37.52
N LYS A 295 -12.38 33.49 -37.30
CA LYS A 295 -13.64 33.56 -38.04
C LYS A 295 -14.45 34.83 -37.70
N ARG A 296 -14.37 35.28 -36.45
CA ARG A 296 -15.08 36.48 -35.96
C ARG A 296 -14.50 37.82 -36.44
N GLN A 297 -13.30 37.82 -36.99
CA GLN A 297 -12.69 39.02 -37.59
C GLN A 297 -12.92 39.11 -39.10
N GLN A 298 -13.23 38.00 -39.78
CA GLN A 298 -13.62 38.01 -41.20
C GLN A 298 -15.07 38.47 -41.40
N ASP A 299 -15.96 38.23 -40.45
CA ASP A 299 -17.37 38.69 -40.53
C ASP A 299 -17.55 40.19 -40.12
N LYS A 300 -16.45 40.94 -39.96
CA LYS A 300 -16.45 42.37 -39.59
C LYS A 300 -15.69 43.27 -40.57
N ALA A 301 -15.26 42.73 -41.71
CA ALA A 301 -14.62 43.48 -42.79
C ALA A 301 -15.55 43.51 -44.00
#